data_AF-A0A954US20-F1
#
_entry.id   AF-A0A954US20-F1
#
_cell.length_a   1.000
_cell.length_b   1.000
_cell.length_c   1.000
_cell.angle_alpha   90.00
_cell.angle_beta   90.00
_cell.angle_gamma   90.00
#
_symmetry.space_group_name_H-M   'P 1'
#
loop_
_entity.id
_entity.type
_entity.pdbx_description
1 polymer ?
#
loop_
_entity_poly.entity_id
_entity_poly.type
_entity_poly.pdbx_seq_one_letter_code
_entity_poly.pdbx_strand_id
1 'polypeptide(L)'
;MTVPKFLRLKQQRKKIAMVTAYDFPHAKLADAAGVDGILVGDSLAMVVQGHENTLAARLDQIIYHAEMVARAAKQALVVADLPFPINQCEPSRVIDEAGRVLKETRCQAVKLEGGAKQAPLIEALVTAGIPVMAHVGLRPQTVHMMGGYRVQRDEDQLLTDARAAQDHGAFSIVIECVPTEVATSISRQLMIPTIGIGAGPGCDGQVLVLHDLIGMTSGYTPSFVKQFADVGNAIQQAIRDYCEEVREGAFPADEHGFS
;
A
#
# COMPACT_ATOMS: atom_id res chain seq x y z
N MET A 1 -15.26 -6.35 -1.92
CA MET A 1 -15.27 -4.86 -1.89
C MET A 1 -15.15 -4.40 -3.33
N THR A 2 -15.82 -3.32 -3.70
CA THR A 2 -15.74 -2.72 -5.05
C THR A 2 -15.43 -1.25 -4.92
N VAL A 3 -14.93 -0.61 -5.97
CA VAL A 3 -14.65 0.85 -5.98
C VAL A 3 -15.87 1.68 -5.54
N PRO A 4 -17.11 1.44 -6.06
CA PRO A 4 -18.29 2.17 -5.58
C PRO A 4 -18.63 1.92 -4.11
N LYS A 5 -18.42 0.69 -3.60
CA LYS A 5 -18.65 0.39 -2.18
C LYS A 5 -17.61 1.08 -1.29
N PHE A 6 -16.35 1.13 -1.72
CA PHE A 6 -15.25 1.80 -1.05
C PHE A 6 -15.52 3.32 -0.92
N LEU A 7 -15.92 3.97 -2.03
CA LEU A 7 -16.38 5.37 -2.04
C LEU A 7 -17.50 5.64 -1.02
N ARG A 8 -18.45 4.72 -0.93
CA ARG A 8 -19.62 4.84 -0.04
C ARG A 8 -19.25 4.77 1.46
N LEU A 9 -18.11 4.19 1.83
CA LEU A 9 -17.69 4.11 3.24
C LEU A 9 -17.51 5.51 3.85
N LYS A 10 -16.93 6.46 3.12
CA LYS A 10 -16.83 7.87 3.54
C LYS A 10 -18.20 8.48 3.81
N GLN A 11 -19.15 8.29 2.88
CA GLN A 11 -20.51 8.81 3.02
C GLN A 11 -21.23 8.21 4.24
N GLN A 12 -20.94 6.95 4.56
CA GLN A 12 -21.45 6.25 5.74
C GLN A 12 -20.68 6.59 7.02
N ARG A 13 -19.64 7.43 6.95
CA ARG A 13 -18.73 7.75 8.06
C ARG A 13 -18.10 6.50 8.68
N LYS A 14 -17.90 5.44 7.89
CA LYS A 14 -17.19 4.24 8.30
C LYS A 14 -15.72 4.38 7.94
N LYS A 15 -14.84 4.20 8.93
CA LYS A 15 -13.40 4.25 8.71
C LYS A 15 -12.95 3.07 7.86
N ILE A 16 -12.12 3.34 6.86
CA ILE A 16 -11.59 2.33 5.94
C ILE A 16 -10.29 1.77 6.52
N ALA A 17 -10.19 0.44 6.65
CA ALA A 17 -8.98 -0.23 7.08
C ALA A 17 -8.25 -0.86 5.89
N MET A 18 -7.02 -0.41 5.64
CA MET A 18 -6.15 -0.98 4.61
C MET A 18 -4.83 -1.47 5.21
N VAL A 19 -4.25 -2.50 4.59
CA VAL A 19 -2.89 -2.97 4.87
C VAL A 19 -2.19 -3.27 3.55
N THR A 20 -0.86 -3.27 3.52
CA THR A 20 -0.16 -3.86 2.39
C THR A 20 -0.18 -5.39 2.46
N ALA A 21 0.01 -6.08 1.34
CA ALA A 21 0.38 -7.50 1.34
C ALA A 21 1.11 -7.81 0.04
N TYR A 22 1.95 -8.84 0.05
CA TYR A 22 2.83 -9.16 -1.07
C TYR A 22 2.85 -10.65 -1.43
N ASP A 23 2.11 -11.48 -0.70
CA ASP A 23 2.04 -12.91 -0.95
C ASP A 23 0.65 -13.46 -0.61
N PHE A 24 0.44 -14.73 -0.97
CA PHE A 24 -0.84 -15.41 -0.80
C PHE A 24 -1.21 -15.64 0.68
N PRO A 25 -0.33 -16.18 1.56
CA PRO A 25 -0.68 -16.42 2.97
C PRO A 25 -1.08 -15.14 3.70
N HIS A 26 -0.30 -14.06 3.60
CA HIS A 26 -0.58 -12.82 4.30
C HIS A 26 -1.85 -12.15 3.77
N ALA A 27 -2.05 -12.13 2.45
CA ALA A 27 -3.27 -11.58 1.86
C ALA A 27 -4.53 -12.37 2.28
N LYS A 28 -4.43 -13.71 2.38
CA LYS A 28 -5.53 -14.55 2.84
C LYS A 28 -5.90 -14.25 4.30
N LEU A 29 -4.89 -14.08 5.16
CA LEU A 29 -5.10 -13.71 6.56
C LEU A 29 -5.68 -12.30 6.71
N ALA A 30 -5.17 -11.33 5.95
CA ALA A 30 -5.67 -9.96 5.94
C ALA A 30 -7.14 -9.89 5.48
N ASP A 31 -7.49 -10.57 4.39
CA ASP A 31 -8.86 -10.64 3.87
C ASP A 31 -9.82 -11.28 4.89
N ALA A 32 -9.41 -12.38 5.53
CA ALA A 32 -10.19 -13.05 6.57
C ALA A 32 -10.36 -12.20 7.84
N ALA A 33 -9.38 -11.35 8.17
CA ALA A 33 -9.45 -10.39 9.27
C ALA A 33 -10.40 -9.20 8.98
N GLY A 34 -10.87 -9.07 7.74
CA GLY A 34 -11.89 -8.08 7.36
C GLY A 34 -11.35 -6.72 6.97
N VAL A 35 -10.12 -6.63 6.43
CA VAL A 35 -9.64 -5.37 5.84
C VAL A 35 -10.48 -4.97 4.63
N ASP A 36 -10.74 -3.67 4.47
CA ASP A 36 -11.52 -3.14 3.35
C ASP A 36 -10.71 -3.14 2.04
N GLY A 37 -9.39 -2.97 2.15
CA GLY A 37 -8.49 -2.95 1.01
C GLY A 37 -7.10 -3.51 1.32
N ILE A 38 -6.47 -4.07 0.30
CA ILE A 38 -5.09 -4.57 0.32
C ILE A 38 -4.30 -3.82 -0.74
N LEU A 39 -3.18 -3.22 -0.35
CA LEU A 39 -2.27 -2.53 -1.25
C LEU A 39 -1.04 -3.39 -1.57
N VAL A 40 -0.85 -3.70 -2.84
CA VAL A 40 0.40 -4.28 -3.35
C VAL A 40 1.31 -3.13 -3.74
N GLY A 41 1.99 -2.59 -2.72
CA GLY A 41 2.78 -1.37 -2.86
C GLY A 41 4.23 -1.60 -3.27
N ASP A 42 4.86 -0.59 -3.86
CA ASP A 42 6.29 -0.59 -4.20
C ASP A 42 7.23 -0.64 -2.97
N SER A 43 6.67 -0.39 -1.77
CA SER A 43 7.26 -0.75 -0.46
C SER A 43 7.82 -2.18 -0.40
N LEU A 44 7.35 -3.11 -1.24
CA LEU A 44 7.93 -4.44 -1.40
C LEU A 44 9.43 -4.42 -1.69
N ALA A 45 9.93 -3.39 -2.38
CA ALA A 45 11.36 -3.28 -2.66
C ALA A 45 12.18 -3.18 -1.36
N MET A 46 11.62 -2.58 -0.32
CA MET A 46 12.28 -2.46 0.97
C MET A 46 12.00 -3.69 1.85
N VAL A 47 10.72 -3.97 2.10
CA VAL A 47 10.34 -4.97 3.13
C VAL A 47 10.40 -6.42 2.66
N VAL A 48 10.39 -6.66 1.34
CA VAL A 48 10.52 -8.00 0.76
C VAL A 48 11.90 -8.19 0.12
N GLN A 49 12.38 -7.19 -0.63
CA GLN A 49 13.62 -7.32 -1.43
C GLN A 49 14.86 -6.77 -0.71
N GLY A 50 14.70 -6.03 0.39
CA GLY A 50 15.82 -5.49 1.16
C GLY A 50 16.56 -4.30 0.52
N HIS A 51 15.96 -3.64 -0.47
CA HIS A 51 16.50 -2.40 -1.03
C HIS A 51 16.34 -1.22 -0.05
N GLU A 52 17.18 -0.20 -0.22
CA GLU A 52 17.15 1.00 0.63
C GLU A 52 15.93 1.90 0.38
N ASN A 53 15.34 1.83 -0.81
CA ASN A 53 14.20 2.63 -1.22
C ASN A 53 13.34 1.91 -2.28
N THR A 54 12.22 2.50 -2.66
CA THR A 54 11.25 1.89 -3.58
C THR A 54 11.58 2.04 -5.06
N LEU A 55 12.62 2.79 -5.43
CA LEU A 55 12.96 3.06 -6.84
C LEU A 55 13.40 1.80 -7.60
N ALA A 56 13.88 0.79 -6.89
CA ALA A 56 14.29 -0.49 -7.47
C ALA A 56 13.10 -1.39 -7.88
N ALA A 57 11.88 -1.07 -7.42
CA ALA A 57 10.69 -1.84 -7.75
C ALA A 57 10.40 -1.80 -9.26
N ARG A 58 10.28 -2.98 -9.87
CA ARG A 58 9.89 -3.14 -11.28
C ARG A 58 8.43 -3.51 -11.40
N LEU A 59 7.80 -3.13 -12.52
CA LEU A 59 6.41 -3.46 -12.77
C LEU A 59 6.14 -4.97 -12.75
N ASP A 60 7.00 -5.78 -13.37
CA ASP A 60 6.82 -7.23 -13.38
C ASP A 60 6.87 -7.84 -11.97
N GLN A 61 7.62 -7.23 -11.05
CA GLN A 61 7.63 -7.64 -9.64
C GLN A 61 6.32 -7.26 -8.94
N ILE A 62 5.80 -6.04 -9.19
CA ILE A 62 4.48 -5.65 -8.69
C ILE A 62 3.42 -6.61 -9.21
N ILE A 63 3.42 -6.92 -10.51
CA ILE A 63 2.50 -7.87 -11.14
C ILE A 63 2.61 -9.25 -10.46
N TYR A 64 3.82 -9.77 -10.29
CA TYR A 64 4.07 -11.05 -9.63
C TYR A 64 3.51 -11.10 -8.20
N HIS A 65 3.74 -10.05 -7.39
CA HIS A 65 3.18 -9.99 -6.05
C HIS A 65 1.66 -9.81 -6.06
N ALA A 66 1.14 -9.00 -6.98
CA ALA A 66 -0.28 -8.69 -7.09
C ALA A 66 -1.10 -9.89 -7.55
N GLU A 67 -0.60 -10.74 -8.45
CA GLU A 67 -1.31 -11.96 -8.83
C GLU A 67 -1.46 -12.94 -7.66
N MET A 68 -0.47 -13.04 -6.76
CA MET A 68 -0.56 -13.87 -5.55
C MET A 68 -1.61 -13.32 -4.58
N VAL A 69 -1.58 -12.01 -4.35
CA VAL A 69 -2.50 -11.31 -3.44
C VAL A 69 -3.94 -11.37 -3.96
N ALA A 70 -4.15 -11.10 -5.24
CA ALA A 70 -5.48 -11.12 -5.85
C ALA A 70 -6.08 -12.54 -5.93
N ARG A 71 -5.25 -13.59 -6.02
CA ARG A 71 -5.73 -14.98 -5.85
C ARG A 71 -6.25 -15.26 -4.43
N ALA A 72 -5.62 -14.66 -3.42
CA ALA A 72 -5.99 -14.84 -2.02
C ALA A 72 -7.23 -14.04 -1.62
N ALA A 73 -7.28 -12.76 -1.96
CA ALA A 73 -8.35 -11.84 -1.57
C ALA A 73 -9.72 -12.28 -2.13
N LYS A 74 -10.74 -12.32 -1.27
CA LYS A 74 -12.13 -12.63 -1.65
C LYS A 74 -13.06 -11.44 -1.38
N GLN A 75 -12.76 -10.67 -0.34
CA GLN A 75 -13.61 -9.57 0.12
C GLN A 75 -12.94 -8.20 0.06
N ALA A 76 -11.63 -8.08 0.19
CA ALA A 76 -10.94 -6.79 0.13
C ALA A 76 -10.85 -6.24 -1.30
N LEU A 77 -10.70 -4.91 -1.42
CA LEU A 77 -10.33 -4.25 -2.68
C LEU A 77 -8.81 -4.36 -2.84
N VAL A 78 -8.31 -4.95 -3.91
CA VAL A 78 -6.88 -5.05 -4.17
C VAL A 78 -6.45 -3.93 -5.11
N VAL A 79 -5.52 -3.10 -4.62
CA VAL A 79 -4.91 -1.99 -5.35
C VAL A 79 -3.44 -2.30 -5.56
N ALA A 80 -2.89 -2.08 -6.75
CA ALA A 80 -1.48 -2.30 -7.03
C ALA A 80 -0.79 -0.99 -7.44
N ASP A 81 0.44 -0.78 -6.97
CA ASP A 81 1.20 0.42 -7.32
C ASP A 81 1.68 0.44 -8.77
N LEU A 82 1.70 1.62 -9.37
CA LEU A 82 2.54 1.90 -10.53
C LEU A 82 3.91 2.36 -10.03
N PRO A 83 4.97 1.54 -10.19
CA PRO A 83 6.30 1.88 -9.69
C PRO A 83 6.94 3.00 -10.51
N PHE A 84 7.98 3.61 -9.93
CA PHE A 84 8.81 4.58 -10.64
C PHE A 84 9.42 3.98 -11.93
N PRO A 85 9.51 4.72 -13.05
CA PRO A 85 9.03 6.09 -13.29
C PRO A 85 7.70 6.13 -14.07
N ILE A 86 6.85 5.10 -13.99
CA ILE A 86 5.67 4.98 -14.87
C ILE A 86 4.78 6.23 -14.78
N ASN A 87 4.60 6.77 -13.57
CA ASN A 87 3.78 7.97 -13.30
C ASN A 87 4.35 9.27 -13.90
N GLN A 88 5.53 9.21 -14.52
CA GLN A 88 6.18 10.34 -15.21
C GLN A 88 6.21 10.15 -16.73
N CYS A 89 5.64 9.06 -17.25
CA CYS A 89 5.60 8.76 -18.68
C CYS A 89 4.39 9.41 -19.37
N GLU A 90 4.43 9.44 -20.70
CA GLU A 90 3.31 9.90 -21.52
C GLU A 90 2.04 9.05 -21.30
N PRO A 91 0.82 9.63 -21.38
CA PRO A 91 -0.43 8.96 -21.02
C PRO A 91 -0.65 7.58 -21.67
N SER A 92 -0.31 7.41 -22.95
CA SER A 92 -0.48 6.14 -23.65
C SER A 92 0.30 5.01 -23.00
N ARG A 93 1.57 5.26 -22.65
CA ARG A 93 2.41 4.29 -21.96
C ARG A 93 1.86 3.96 -20.58
N VAL A 94 1.37 4.96 -19.84
CA VAL A 94 0.80 4.74 -18.50
C VAL A 94 -0.45 3.87 -18.57
N ILE A 95 -1.31 4.09 -19.58
CA ILE A 95 -2.50 3.25 -19.83
C ILE A 95 -2.11 1.80 -20.14
N ASP A 96 -1.10 1.59 -20.99
CA ASP A 96 -0.65 0.24 -21.34
C ASP A 96 -0.14 -0.52 -20.11
N GLU A 97 0.73 0.11 -19.31
CA GLU A 97 1.30 -0.51 -18.12
C GLU A 97 0.26 -0.74 -17.01
N ALA A 98 -0.65 0.21 -16.78
CA ALA A 98 -1.75 0.02 -15.83
C ALA A 98 -2.74 -1.07 -16.32
N GLY A 99 -2.96 -1.14 -17.63
CA GLY A 99 -3.75 -2.19 -18.25
C GLY A 99 -3.13 -3.58 -18.05
N ARG A 100 -1.81 -3.70 -18.12
CA ARG A 100 -1.08 -4.94 -17.78
C ARG A 100 -1.34 -5.38 -16.34
N VAL A 101 -1.24 -4.45 -15.37
CA VAL A 101 -1.51 -4.75 -13.95
C VAL A 101 -2.89 -5.40 -13.79
N LEU A 102 -3.94 -4.82 -14.37
CA LEU A 102 -5.30 -5.36 -14.25
C LEU A 102 -5.45 -6.71 -14.96
N LYS A 103 -4.94 -6.82 -16.21
CA LYS A 103 -5.06 -8.02 -17.05
C LYS A 103 -4.32 -9.23 -16.46
N GLU A 104 -3.14 -9.00 -15.91
CA GLU A 104 -2.24 -10.09 -15.48
C GLU A 104 -2.51 -10.54 -14.04
N THR A 105 -3.14 -9.72 -13.19
CA THR A 105 -3.22 -10.01 -11.74
C THR A 105 -4.62 -10.24 -11.19
N ARG A 106 -5.66 -9.58 -11.75
CA ARG A 106 -7.01 -9.43 -11.19
C ARG A 106 -7.16 -8.34 -10.10
N CYS A 107 -6.15 -7.50 -9.86
CA CYS A 107 -6.34 -6.28 -9.09
C CYS A 107 -7.46 -5.42 -9.69
N GLN A 108 -8.19 -4.71 -8.83
CA GLN A 108 -9.34 -3.91 -9.27
C GLN A 108 -9.00 -2.44 -9.51
N ALA A 109 -7.81 -1.98 -9.08
CA ALA A 109 -7.38 -0.60 -9.19
C ALA A 109 -5.85 -0.48 -9.20
N VAL A 110 -5.36 0.67 -9.65
CA VAL A 110 -3.96 1.06 -9.54
C VAL A 110 -3.78 2.24 -8.59
N LYS A 111 -2.61 2.34 -7.95
CA LYS A 111 -2.16 3.52 -7.20
C LYS A 111 -1.03 4.24 -7.94
N LEU A 112 -1.07 5.56 -7.98
CA LEU A 112 0.00 6.37 -8.57
C LEU A 112 0.35 7.59 -7.72
N GLU A 113 1.63 7.92 -7.68
CA GLU A 113 2.17 9.09 -6.96
C GLU A 113 2.22 10.30 -7.89
N GLY A 114 1.66 11.42 -7.44
CA GLY A 114 1.57 12.59 -8.31
C GLY A 114 0.96 13.80 -7.61
N GLY A 115 1.39 14.98 -8.04
CA GLY A 115 0.71 16.22 -7.69
C GLY A 115 -0.24 16.64 -8.81
N ALA A 116 -0.66 17.90 -8.80
CA ALA A 116 -1.53 18.48 -9.82
C ALA A 116 -0.97 18.32 -11.25
N LYS A 117 0.36 18.26 -11.42
CA LYS A 117 1.02 18.02 -12.71
C LYS A 117 0.75 16.64 -13.31
N GLN A 118 0.49 15.63 -12.47
CA GLN A 118 0.16 14.26 -12.90
C GLN A 118 -1.36 14.03 -13.01
N ALA A 119 -2.20 15.01 -12.67
CA ALA A 119 -3.65 14.87 -12.72
C ALA A 119 -4.20 14.51 -14.12
N PRO A 120 -3.65 15.01 -15.25
CA PRO A 120 -4.06 14.54 -16.58
C PRO A 120 -3.84 13.04 -16.82
N LEU A 121 -2.86 12.41 -16.15
CA LEU A 121 -2.66 10.96 -16.23
C LEU A 121 -3.77 10.19 -15.50
N ILE A 122 -4.28 10.74 -14.39
CA ILE A 122 -5.42 10.18 -13.67
C ILE A 122 -6.64 10.17 -14.58
N GLU A 123 -6.94 11.30 -15.24
CA GLU A 123 -8.08 11.39 -16.17
C GLU A 123 -7.93 10.41 -17.33
N ALA A 124 -6.73 10.28 -17.91
CA ALA A 124 -6.46 9.36 -19.00
C ALA A 124 -6.73 7.90 -18.60
N LEU A 125 -6.26 7.47 -17.42
CA LEU A 125 -6.50 6.14 -16.87
C LEU A 125 -7.98 5.89 -16.57
N VAL A 126 -8.64 6.84 -15.90
CA VAL A 126 -10.05 6.75 -15.54
C VAL A 126 -10.93 6.68 -16.79
N THR A 127 -10.62 7.48 -17.82
CA THR A 127 -11.31 7.46 -19.12
C THR A 127 -11.13 6.12 -19.84
N ALA A 128 -9.96 5.48 -19.69
CA ALA A 128 -9.71 4.13 -20.18
C ALA A 128 -10.40 3.02 -19.34
N GLY A 129 -11.14 3.38 -18.29
CA GLY A 129 -11.86 2.46 -17.42
C GLY A 129 -11.02 1.85 -16.29
N ILE A 130 -9.84 2.41 -16.01
CA ILE A 130 -8.92 1.94 -14.96
C ILE A 130 -9.17 2.75 -13.68
N PRO A 131 -9.63 2.14 -12.57
CA PRO A 131 -9.82 2.87 -11.32
C PRO A 131 -8.49 3.29 -10.69
N VAL A 132 -8.39 4.57 -10.31
CA VAL A 132 -7.16 5.16 -9.77
C VAL A 132 -7.34 5.59 -8.32
N MET A 133 -6.43 5.11 -7.46
CA MET A 133 -6.15 5.69 -6.15
C MET A 133 -4.93 6.62 -6.30
N ALA A 134 -5.09 7.91 -6.03
CA ALA A 134 -3.94 8.82 -6.10
C ALA A 134 -3.14 8.82 -4.79
N HIS A 135 -1.91 9.34 -4.82
CA HIS A 135 -1.05 9.48 -3.65
C HIS A 135 -0.38 10.87 -3.62
N VAL A 136 -0.69 11.64 -2.58
CA VAL A 136 -0.14 12.99 -2.30
C VAL A 136 0.56 13.03 -0.95
N GLY A 137 1.31 14.09 -0.68
CA GLY A 137 2.15 14.19 0.51
C GLY A 137 3.57 13.71 0.22
N LEU A 138 4.13 12.94 1.14
CA LEU A 138 5.42 12.31 0.92
C LEU A 138 5.29 11.24 -0.16
N ARG A 139 6.08 11.36 -1.22
CA ARG A 139 6.06 10.44 -2.36
C ARG A 139 7.40 9.72 -2.45
N PRO A 140 7.52 8.49 -1.91
CA PRO A 140 8.76 7.70 -1.91
C PRO A 140 9.46 7.61 -3.27
N GLN A 141 8.71 7.59 -4.38
CA GLN A 141 9.29 7.53 -5.74
C GLN A 141 10.05 8.81 -6.13
N THR A 142 9.93 9.87 -5.34
CA THR A 142 10.64 11.14 -5.53
C THR A 142 11.62 11.46 -4.40
N VAL A 143 12.00 10.45 -3.60
CA VAL A 143 12.84 10.60 -2.40
C VAL A 143 14.11 11.43 -2.63
N HIS A 144 14.76 11.30 -3.78
CA HIS A 144 15.97 12.07 -4.13
C HIS A 144 15.67 13.56 -4.40
N MET A 145 14.52 13.89 -4.99
CA MET A 145 14.09 15.29 -5.16
C MET A 145 13.69 15.92 -3.82
N MET A 146 13.16 15.12 -2.90
CA MET A 146 12.71 15.57 -1.58
C MET A 146 13.82 15.63 -0.53
N GLY A 147 15.00 15.05 -0.83
CA GLY A 147 16.11 14.97 0.11
C GLY A 147 15.81 14.08 1.32
N GLY A 148 15.10 12.97 1.10
CA GLY A 148 14.71 11.97 2.09
C GLY A 148 13.23 11.99 2.49
N TYR A 149 12.86 11.12 3.43
CA TYR A 149 11.50 11.00 3.96
C TYR A 149 11.20 12.11 4.96
N ARG A 150 10.57 13.20 4.49
CA ARG A 150 10.27 14.40 5.29
C ARG A 150 8.77 14.69 5.33
N VAL A 151 8.33 15.24 6.46
CA VAL A 151 6.95 15.70 6.65
C VAL A 151 6.61 16.81 5.66
N GLN A 152 5.49 16.69 4.96
CA GLN A 152 5.00 17.70 4.01
C GLN A 152 4.04 18.68 4.69
N ARG A 153 4.31 19.98 4.61
CA ARG A 153 3.62 21.01 5.41
C ARG A 153 2.89 22.08 4.60
N ASP A 154 3.09 22.11 3.29
CA ASP A 154 2.47 23.10 2.41
C ASP A 154 1.01 22.74 2.16
N GLU A 155 0.10 23.27 3.00
CA GLU A 155 -1.34 22.97 2.93
C GLU A 155 -1.96 23.36 1.59
N ASP A 156 -1.60 24.52 1.04
CA ASP A 156 -2.16 25.02 -0.22
C ASP A 156 -1.76 24.12 -1.39
N GLN A 157 -0.49 23.71 -1.46
CA GLN A 157 -0.02 22.78 -2.49
C GLN A 157 -0.66 21.39 -2.32
N LEU A 158 -0.74 20.86 -1.10
CA LEU A 158 -1.33 19.55 -0.83
C LEU A 158 -2.83 19.51 -1.15
N LEU A 159 -3.56 20.56 -0.80
CA LEU A 159 -4.97 20.69 -1.16
C LEU A 159 -5.15 20.81 -2.67
N THR A 160 -4.30 21.58 -3.35
CA THR A 160 -4.29 21.71 -4.81
C THR A 160 -4.06 20.36 -5.47
N ASP A 161 -3.06 19.61 -5.03
CA ASP A 161 -2.73 18.28 -5.55
C ASP A 161 -3.88 17.29 -5.34
N ALA A 162 -4.43 17.25 -4.13
CA ALA A 162 -5.50 16.33 -3.77
C ALA A 162 -6.81 16.67 -4.51
N ARG A 163 -7.11 17.97 -4.67
CA ARG A 163 -8.28 18.42 -5.42
C ARG A 163 -8.14 18.12 -6.90
N ALA A 164 -6.97 18.36 -7.48
CA ALA A 164 -6.69 18.02 -8.87
C ALA A 164 -6.90 16.52 -9.12
N ALA A 165 -6.39 15.65 -8.23
CA ALA A 165 -6.61 14.21 -8.35
C ALA A 165 -8.09 13.81 -8.31
N GLN A 166 -8.88 14.40 -7.40
CA GLN A 166 -10.32 14.17 -7.34
C GLN A 166 -11.03 14.65 -8.60
N ASP A 167 -10.74 15.86 -9.05
CA ASP A 167 -11.44 16.49 -10.17
C ASP A 167 -11.13 15.76 -11.50
N HIS A 168 -10.01 15.04 -11.58
CA HIS A 168 -9.64 14.16 -12.70
C HIS A 168 -10.08 12.70 -12.52
N GLY A 169 -10.89 12.41 -11.49
CA GLY A 169 -11.62 11.14 -11.38
C GLY A 169 -10.99 10.06 -10.49
N ALA A 170 -9.95 10.38 -9.70
CA ALA A 170 -9.46 9.44 -8.69
C ALA A 170 -10.61 9.06 -7.73
N PHE A 171 -10.73 7.77 -7.38
CA PHE A 171 -11.79 7.32 -6.46
C PHE A 171 -11.38 7.40 -4.98
N SER A 172 -10.09 7.56 -4.69
CA SER A 172 -9.54 7.64 -3.34
C SER A 172 -8.15 8.28 -3.39
N ILE A 173 -7.70 8.83 -2.28
CA ILE A 173 -6.37 9.46 -2.16
C ILE A 173 -5.65 8.94 -0.93
N VAL A 174 -4.41 8.47 -1.09
CA VAL A 174 -3.47 8.28 0.03
C VAL A 174 -2.84 9.63 0.38
N ILE A 175 -2.80 9.94 1.68
CA ILE A 175 -2.12 11.11 2.23
C ILE A 175 -1.02 10.61 3.17
N GLU A 176 0.24 10.82 2.80
CA GLU A 176 1.40 10.30 3.53
C GLU A 176 2.24 11.39 4.19
N CYS A 177 2.58 11.20 5.47
CA CYS A 177 3.46 12.06 6.26
C CYS A 177 3.09 13.56 6.20
N VAL A 178 1.83 13.87 6.51
CA VAL A 178 1.27 15.24 6.53
C VAL A 178 0.80 15.56 7.96
N PRO A 179 0.98 16.79 8.48
CA PRO A 179 0.45 17.19 9.79
C PRO A 179 -1.05 16.88 9.93
N THR A 180 -1.45 16.40 11.11
CA THR A 180 -2.83 15.98 11.38
C THR A 180 -3.88 17.03 11.02
N GLU A 181 -3.62 18.31 11.32
CA GLU A 181 -4.56 19.40 11.03
C GLU A 181 -4.75 19.59 9.52
N VAL A 182 -3.67 19.58 8.76
CA VAL A 182 -3.66 19.70 7.29
C VAL A 182 -4.38 18.50 6.65
N ALA A 183 -4.04 17.27 7.06
CA ALA A 183 -4.71 16.08 6.54
C ALA A 183 -6.21 16.04 6.88
N THR A 184 -6.59 16.51 8.07
CA THR A 184 -7.99 16.64 8.48
C THR A 184 -8.72 17.69 7.63
N SER A 185 -8.09 18.84 7.40
CA SER A 185 -8.60 19.92 6.54
C SER A 185 -8.87 19.39 5.13
N ILE A 186 -7.88 18.76 4.49
CA ILE A 186 -8.00 18.15 3.15
C ILE A 186 -9.10 17.10 3.13
N SER A 187 -9.14 16.17 4.09
CA SER A 187 -10.14 15.10 4.14
C SER A 187 -11.58 15.63 4.19
N ARG A 188 -11.81 16.73 4.91
CA ARG A 188 -13.15 17.36 5.01
C ARG A 188 -13.58 18.05 3.72
N GLN A 189 -12.64 18.56 2.93
CA GLN A 189 -12.92 19.30 1.69
C GLN A 189 -13.13 18.37 0.48
N LEU A 190 -12.60 17.15 0.52
CA LEU A 190 -12.75 16.17 -0.54
C LEU A 190 -14.03 15.34 -0.39
N MET A 191 -14.62 15.01 -1.53
CA MET A 191 -15.79 14.14 -1.68
C MET A 191 -15.42 12.66 -1.71
N ILE A 192 -14.18 12.33 -2.12
CA ILE A 192 -13.66 10.97 -2.15
C ILE A 192 -12.94 10.60 -0.85
N PRO A 193 -12.86 9.31 -0.47
CA PRO A 193 -12.11 8.83 0.68
C PRO A 193 -10.64 9.24 0.66
N THR A 194 -10.15 9.67 1.81
CA THR A 194 -8.72 9.83 2.09
C THR A 194 -8.22 8.69 2.99
N ILE A 195 -7.06 8.13 2.66
CA ILE A 195 -6.41 7.06 3.39
C ILE A 195 -5.10 7.61 3.97
N GLY A 196 -5.03 7.72 5.29
CA GLY A 196 -3.84 8.27 5.95
C GLY A 196 -2.77 7.22 6.23
N ILE A 197 -1.51 7.62 6.10
CA ILE A 197 -0.36 6.92 6.67
C ILE A 197 0.62 7.98 7.22
N GLY A 198 0.73 8.05 8.55
CA GLY A 198 1.39 9.20 9.19
C GLY A 198 0.69 10.55 8.94
N ALA A 199 -0.63 10.53 8.72
CA ALA A 199 -1.47 11.70 8.47
C ALA A 199 -2.53 11.96 9.58
N GLY A 200 -2.38 11.27 10.71
CA GLY A 200 -3.31 11.38 11.84
C GLY A 200 -4.69 10.76 11.60
N PRO A 201 -5.60 10.84 12.58
CA PRO A 201 -6.91 10.17 12.57
C PRO A 201 -7.98 10.90 11.73
N GLY A 202 -7.65 12.06 11.17
CA GLY A 202 -8.58 12.91 10.42
C GLY A 202 -9.01 12.36 9.06
N CYS A 203 -8.19 11.49 8.45
CA CYS A 203 -8.50 10.83 7.17
C CYS A 203 -9.65 9.84 7.28
N ASP A 204 -10.32 9.53 6.18
CA ASP A 204 -11.46 8.59 6.14
C ASP A 204 -11.06 7.13 6.36
N GLY A 205 -9.78 6.80 6.22
CA GLY A 205 -9.21 5.49 6.50
C GLY A 205 -7.74 5.57 6.84
N GLN A 206 -7.13 4.41 7.05
CA GLN A 206 -5.71 4.27 7.32
C GLN A 206 -5.11 3.12 6.51
N VAL A 207 -3.83 3.25 6.15
CA VAL A 207 -3.03 2.17 5.59
C VAL A 207 -1.72 2.05 6.36
N LEU A 208 -1.26 0.81 6.57
CA LEU A 208 0.06 0.51 7.10
C LEU A 208 0.73 -0.57 6.27
N VAL A 209 2.06 -0.53 6.22
CA VAL A 209 2.87 -1.64 5.71
C VAL A 209 2.69 -2.83 6.66
N LEU A 210 2.28 -3.99 6.15
CA LEU A 210 1.93 -5.14 6.99
C LEU A 210 3.09 -5.60 7.87
N HIS A 211 4.31 -5.63 7.34
CA HIS A 211 5.50 -6.02 8.10
C HIS A 211 5.74 -5.09 9.31
N ASP A 212 5.50 -3.79 9.15
CA ASP A 212 5.59 -2.82 10.24
C ASP A 212 4.43 -3.03 11.25
N LEU A 213 3.22 -3.28 10.74
CA LEU A 213 2.02 -3.52 11.56
C LEU A 213 2.18 -4.75 12.47
N ILE A 214 2.75 -5.84 11.97
CA ILE A 214 2.88 -7.11 12.71
C ILE A 214 4.24 -7.26 13.43
N GLY A 215 5.10 -6.24 13.37
CA GLY A 215 6.40 -6.27 14.05
C GLY A 215 7.40 -7.25 13.42
N MET A 216 7.41 -7.39 12.09
CA MET A 216 8.43 -8.15 11.37
C MET A 216 9.66 -7.31 11.00
N THR A 217 9.51 -5.99 10.86
CA THR A 217 10.61 -5.11 10.46
C THR A 217 11.65 -5.00 11.58
N SER A 218 12.86 -5.52 11.35
CA SER A 218 13.99 -5.37 12.28
C SER A 218 14.72 -4.05 12.00
N GLY A 219 14.66 -3.09 12.93
CA GLY A 219 15.39 -1.83 12.83
C GLY A 219 14.51 -0.60 12.99
N TYR A 220 14.62 0.35 12.06
CA TYR A 220 13.88 1.61 12.11
C TYR A 220 12.39 1.38 11.83
N THR A 221 11.55 1.63 12.84
CA THR A 221 10.10 1.71 12.69
C THR A 221 9.71 3.20 12.58
N PRO A 222 9.00 3.63 11.52
CA PRO A 222 8.55 5.01 11.42
C PRO A 222 7.70 5.41 12.63
N SER A 223 7.84 6.66 13.09
CA SER A 223 7.21 7.12 14.34
C SER A 223 5.67 7.07 14.34
N PHE A 224 5.05 7.00 13.16
CA PHE A 224 3.60 6.89 13.00
C PHE A 224 3.08 5.44 13.05
N VAL A 225 3.96 4.44 13.07
CA VAL A 225 3.57 3.03 13.11
C VAL A 225 3.28 2.62 14.54
N LYS A 226 2.17 1.90 14.73
CA LYS A 226 1.92 1.07 15.91
C LYS A 226 2.09 -0.39 15.52
N GLN A 227 2.94 -1.11 16.25
CA GLN A 227 3.03 -2.56 16.17
C GLN A 227 1.84 -3.20 16.93
N PHE A 228 1.15 -4.12 16.28
CA PHE A 228 0.03 -4.89 16.85
C PHE A 228 0.43 -6.31 17.24
N ALA A 229 1.62 -6.76 16.85
CA ALA A 229 2.22 -8.03 17.20
C ALA A 229 3.76 -7.92 17.16
N ASP A 230 4.44 -8.95 17.65
CA ASP A 230 5.90 -9.10 17.61
C ASP A 230 6.27 -10.40 16.86
N VAL A 231 5.87 -10.44 15.59
CA VAL A 231 6.01 -11.64 14.75
C VAL A 231 7.48 -11.91 14.42
N GLY A 232 8.32 -10.87 14.29
CA GLY A 232 9.74 -11.03 14.03
C GLY A 232 10.44 -11.84 15.13
N ASN A 233 10.22 -11.50 16.40
CA ASN A 233 10.81 -12.25 17.52
C ASN A 233 10.23 -13.66 17.63
N ALA A 234 8.93 -13.84 17.39
CA ALA A 234 8.30 -15.16 17.41
C ALA A 234 8.90 -16.11 16.35
N ILE A 235 9.09 -15.62 15.12
CA ILE A 235 9.76 -16.38 14.05
C ILE A 235 11.20 -16.71 14.45
N GLN A 236 11.94 -15.73 14.97
CA GLN A 236 13.33 -15.93 15.36
C GLN A 236 13.47 -16.98 16.48
N GLN A 237 12.56 -16.95 17.46
CA GLN A 237 12.55 -17.93 18.55
C GLN A 237 12.22 -19.33 18.03
N ALA A 238 11.17 -19.49 17.22
CA ALA A 238 10.80 -20.79 16.66
C ALA A 238 11.95 -21.41 15.84
N ILE A 239 12.69 -20.59 15.07
CA ILE A 239 13.86 -21.06 14.33
C ILE A 239 15.01 -21.44 15.28
N ARG A 240 15.24 -20.68 16.36
CA ARG A 240 16.25 -21.03 17.37
C ARG A 240 15.94 -22.35 18.04
N ASP A 241 14.71 -22.54 18.50
CA ASP A 241 14.27 -23.75 19.19
C ASP A 241 14.45 -24.97 18.28
N TYR A 242 14.01 -24.87 17.01
CA TYR A 242 14.26 -25.90 16.01
C TYR A 242 15.75 -26.20 15.82
N CYS A 243 16.59 -25.17 15.71
CA CYS A 243 18.04 -25.37 15.57
C CYS A 243 18.67 -26.05 16.80
N GLU A 244 18.18 -25.75 18.00
CA GLU A 244 18.63 -26.35 19.25
C GLU A 244 18.22 -27.83 19.31
N GLU A 245 16.95 -28.14 19.08
CA GLU A 245 16.46 -29.52 19.08
C GLU A 245 17.17 -30.41 18.05
N VAL A 246 17.48 -29.88 16.85
CA VAL A 246 18.27 -30.61 15.84
C VAL A 246 19.70 -30.86 16.30
N ARG A 247 20.35 -29.87 16.95
CA ARG A 247 21.74 -30.01 17.42
C ARG A 247 21.87 -30.96 18.61
N GLU A 248 20.84 -31.01 19.45
CA GLU A 248 20.76 -31.92 20.60
C GLU A 248 20.29 -33.33 20.21
N GLY A 249 19.82 -33.51 18.98
CA GLY A 249 19.27 -34.78 18.50
C GLY A 249 17.87 -35.08 19.06
N ALA A 250 17.17 -34.08 19.60
CA ALA A 250 15.79 -34.19 20.05
C ALA A 250 14.80 -34.20 18.88
N PHE A 251 15.13 -33.54 17.77
CA PHE A 251 14.35 -33.55 16.53
C PHE A 251 15.15 -34.14 15.34
N PRO A 252 14.52 -34.98 14.49
CA PRO A 252 13.18 -35.55 14.64
C PRO A 252 13.13 -36.64 15.72
N ALA A 253 12.05 -36.67 16.50
CA ALA A 253 11.71 -37.81 17.35
C ALA A 253 11.04 -38.94 16.54
N ASP A 254 10.92 -40.15 17.12
CA ASP A 254 10.33 -41.33 16.46
C ASP A 254 8.93 -41.08 15.86
N GLU A 255 8.11 -40.26 16.51
CA GLU A 255 6.75 -39.89 16.03
C GLU A 255 6.75 -39.05 14.75
N HIS A 256 7.88 -38.43 14.41
CA HIS A 256 8.08 -37.68 13.17
C HIS A 256 8.67 -38.56 12.06
N GLY A 257 9.06 -39.79 12.36
CA GLY A 257 9.59 -40.77 11.41
C GLY A 257 8.48 -41.57 10.73
N PHE A 258 8.76 -42.07 9.53
CA PHE A 258 7.90 -43.03 8.83
C PHE A 258 8.57 -44.40 8.82
N SER A 259 7.82 -45.45 9.19
CA SER A 259 8.22 -46.87 9.15
C SER A 259 7.61 -47.60 7.96
#